data_AF-A0A1G9RQK8-F1
#
_entry.id   AF-A0A1G9RQK8-F1
#
_cell.length_a   1.000
_cell.length_b   1.000
_cell.length_c   1.000
_cell.angle_alpha   90.00
_cell.angle_beta   90.00
_cell.angle_gamma   90.00
#
_symmetry.space_group_name_H-M   'P 1'
#
loop_
_entity.id
_entity.type
_entity.pdbx_description
1 polymer ?
#
loop_
_entity_poly.entity_id
_entity_poly.type
_entity_poly.pdbx_seq_one_letter_code
_entity_poly.pdbx_strand_id
1 'polypeptide(L)'
;MFGTRKLLTPLALALLASSGTQAQTAPAPNLLAVQQTRPAAEPASPDAPRSMTINWDQARADARRQGAANGAPVAAARLAPEMPRPSNREAAEVANTRLPVLVPNMAVLSASPPPAVLLFPRPDFYTLSISGDGLVIEVFGTRLAHAVAPDAVTARQLRATGPDALRVSATEYGQVADFNRYGAAYSVTLECDNPQSDPRCADDVLVRRLARSLVIAAGSPGEGG
;
A
#
# COMPACT_ATOMS: atom_id res chain seq x y z
N MET A 1 -63.60 -33.84 12.15
CA MET A 1 -63.59 -35.30 12.39
C MET A 1 -62.17 -35.74 12.73
N PHE A 2 -62.05 -36.87 13.44
CA PHE A 2 -60.87 -37.66 13.83
C PHE A 2 -59.59 -37.53 12.97
N GLY A 3 -58.37 -37.70 13.51
CA GLY A 3 -58.03 -38.11 14.89
C GLY A 3 -56.53 -38.34 15.15
N THR A 4 -56.22 -38.70 16.39
CA THR A 4 -54.87 -38.82 17.01
C THR A 4 -54.19 -40.18 16.81
N ARG A 5 -52.83 -40.19 16.80
CA ARG A 5 -51.85 -41.20 17.33
C ARG A 5 -50.44 -40.72 16.94
N LYS A 6 -49.38 -40.58 17.76
CA LYS A 6 -48.83 -41.28 18.95
C LYS A 6 -48.33 -42.72 18.71
N LEU A 7 -47.00 -42.84 18.53
CA LEU A 7 -46.04 -43.97 18.71
C LEU A 7 -44.64 -43.33 18.47
N LEU A 8 -43.59 -43.32 19.30
CA LEU A 8 -43.22 -43.87 20.63
C LEU A 8 -42.53 -45.26 20.67
N THR A 9 -41.21 -45.25 20.94
CA THR A 9 -40.31 -46.33 21.46
C THR A 9 -40.05 -47.58 20.59
N PRO A 10 -38.97 -48.39 20.81
CA PRO A 10 -37.86 -48.26 21.77
C PRO A 10 -36.42 -48.49 21.21
N LEU A 11 -35.44 -48.48 22.14
CA LEU A 11 -34.04 -48.92 22.04
C LEU A 11 -33.79 -50.21 21.22
N ALA A 12 -32.61 -50.29 20.61
CA ALA A 12 -31.83 -51.53 20.49
C ALA A 12 -30.34 -51.25 20.78
N LEU A 13 -29.78 -51.96 21.76
CA LEU A 13 -28.38 -51.89 22.17
C LEU A 13 -27.60 -53.00 21.44
N ALA A 14 -26.43 -52.71 20.86
CA ALA A 14 -25.53 -53.75 20.34
C ALA A 14 -24.07 -53.37 20.55
N LEU A 15 -23.37 -54.14 21.41
CA LEU A 15 -21.91 -54.08 21.57
C LEU A 15 -21.24 -54.74 20.36
N LEU A 16 -20.00 -54.35 20.02
CA LEU A 16 -18.79 -55.20 20.13
C LEU A 16 -17.54 -54.61 19.42
N ALA A 17 -16.38 -55.19 19.76
CA ALA A 17 -15.11 -55.18 19.02
C ALA A 17 -14.27 -53.88 19.00
N SER A 18 -13.67 -53.56 20.14
CA SER A 18 -12.45 -52.76 20.21
C SER A 18 -11.25 -53.50 19.58
N SER A 19 -10.79 -53.05 18.41
CA SER A 19 -9.58 -53.56 17.75
C SER A 19 -8.33 -52.88 18.34
N GLY A 20 -7.57 -53.61 19.16
CA GLY A 20 -6.31 -53.13 19.72
C GLY A 20 -5.18 -53.15 18.70
N THR A 21 -4.91 -52.02 18.05
CA THR A 21 -3.69 -51.84 17.24
C THR A 21 -2.49 -51.70 18.17
N GLN A 22 -1.63 -52.72 18.23
CA GLN A 22 -0.36 -52.63 18.94
C GLN A 22 0.58 -51.69 18.19
N ALA A 23 0.70 -50.44 18.66
CA ALA A 23 1.77 -49.55 18.23
C ALA A 23 3.09 -50.08 18.80
N GLN A 24 3.92 -50.67 17.93
CA GLN A 24 5.26 -51.12 18.31
C GLN A 24 6.10 -49.92 18.76
N THR A 25 6.58 -49.96 20.00
CA THR A 25 7.51 -48.99 20.55
C THR A 25 8.88 -49.14 19.90
N ALA A 26 9.10 -48.38 18.82
CA ALA A 26 10.44 -48.16 18.31
C ALA A 26 11.28 -47.46 19.40
N PRO A 27 12.53 -47.88 19.66
CA PRO A 27 13.39 -47.20 20.63
C PRO A 27 13.68 -45.78 20.14
N ALA A 28 13.58 -44.80 21.06
CA ALA A 28 13.79 -43.40 20.73
C ALA A 28 15.21 -43.17 20.20
N PRO A 29 15.40 -42.53 19.03
CA PRO A 29 16.70 -42.02 18.66
C PRO A 29 17.10 -40.94 19.67
N ASN A 30 18.34 -41.00 20.16
CA ASN A 30 18.89 -39.97 21.03
C ASN A 30 18.82 -38.61 20.31
N LEU A 31 17.86 -37.79 20.72
CA LEU A 31 17.82 -36.37 20.36
C LEU A 31 18.96 -35.68 21.11
N LEU A 32 20.17 -35.77 20.54
CA LEU A 32 21.20 -34.77 20.73
C LEU A 32 20.54 -33.43 20.42
N ALA A 33 20.27 -32.66 21.47
CA ALA A 33 19.73 -31.33 21.35
C ALA A 33 20.76 -30.46 20.66
N VAL A 34 20.67 -30.39 19.32
CA VAL A 34 21.28 -29.34 18.53
C VAL A 34 20.62 -28.07 19.00
N GLN A 35 21.22 -27.42 20.00
CA GLN A 35 21.01 -26.01 20.25
C GLN A 35 21.44 -25.32 18.96
N GLN A 36 20.45 -25.04 18.10
CA GLN A 36 20.64 -24.12 17.00
C GLN A 36 20.98 -22.78 17.65
N THR A 37 22.28 -22.50 17.74
CA THR A 37 22.83 -21.18 18.04
C THR A 37 22.22 -20.24 17.01
N ARG A 38 21.15 -19.57 17.43
CA ARG A 38 20.46 -18.55 16.65
C ARG A 38 21.55 -17.59 16.15
N PRO A 39 21.81 -17.49 14.84
CA PRO A 39 22.88 -16.63 14.34
C PRO A 39 22.72 -15.25 14.95
N ALA A 40 23.80 -14.72 15.53
CA ALA A 40 23.80 -13.35 16.01
C ALA A 40 23.36 -12.45 14.86
N ALA A 41 22.46 -11.50 15.14
CA ALA A 41 21.88 -10.65 14.11
C ALA A 41 23.01 -10.03 13.27
N GLU A 42 23.05 -10.39 11.99
CA GLU A 42 24.10 -9.99 11.07
C GLU A 42 24.14 -8.46 11.04
N PRO A 43 25.31 -7.82 11.24
CA PRO A 43 25.39 -6.36 11.27
C PRO A 43 24.92 -5.83 9.92
N ALA A 44 23.89 -4.97 9.95
CA ALA A 44 23.24 -4.50 8.73
C ALA A 44 24.26 -3.94 7.73
N SER A 45 24.36 -4.59 6.57
CA SER A 45 25.22 -4.16 5.47
C SER A 45 24.98 -2.66 5.17
N PRO A 46 26.01 -1.87 4.82
CA PRO A 46 25.86 -0.47 4.47
C PRO A 46 24.76 -0.21 3.42
N ASP A 47 24.59 -1.16 2.49
CA ASP A 47 23.65 -1.11 1.36
C ASP A 47 22.25 -1.67 1.67
N ALA A 48 22.01 -2.14 2.90
CA ALA A 48 20.71 -2.65 3.31
C ALA A 48 19.66 -1.51 3.34
N PRO A 49 18.45 -1.70 2.77
CA PRO A 49 17.42 -0.67 2.74
C PRO A 49 17.00 -0.27 4.17
N ARG A 50 16.91 1.04 4.44
CA ARG A 50 16.54 1.56 5.76
C ARG A 50 15.14 2.19 5.71
N SER A 51 14.24 1.73 6.58
CA SER A 51 12.92 2.36 6.75
C SER A 51 13.07 3.74 7.40
N MET A 52 12.79 4.78 6.63
CA MET A 52 12.75 6.18 7.06
C MET A 52 11.60 6.45 8.02
N THR A 53 11.75 7.41 8.94
CA THR A 53 10.68 7.85 9.85
C THR A 53 9.68 8.74 9.11
N ILE A 54 8.40 8.44 9.27
CA ILE A 54 7.30 9.21 8.66
C ILE A 54 6.82 10.32 9.60
N ASN A 55 6.64 11.53 9.06
CA ASN A 55 6.03 12.66 9.75
C ASN A 55 4.49 12.58 9.68
N TRP A 56 3.90 11.76 10.55
CA TRP A 56 2.45 11.58 10.64
C TRP A 56 1.70 12.81 11.15
N ASP A 57 2.35 13.72 11.88
CA ASP A 57 1.73 14.98 12.32
C ASP A 57 1.46 15.89 11.13
N GLN A 58 2.45 16.05 10.26
CA GLN A 58 2.31 16.80 9.01
C GLN A 58 1.30 16.12 8.09
N ALA A 59 1.34 14.79 7.92
CA ALA A 59 0.36 14.07 7.11
C ALA A 59 -1.08 14.28 7.62
N ARG A 60 -1.32 14.15 8.93
CA ARG A 60 -2.65 14.40 9.53
C ARG A 60 -3.07 15.87 9.45
N ALA A 61 -2.13 16.82 9.54
CA ALA A 61 -2.43 18.23 9.34
C ALA A 61 -2.83 18.52 7.88
N ASP A 62 -2.12 17.92 6.91
CA ASP A 62 -2.38 18.11 5.47
C ASP A 62 -3.71 17.46 5.06
N ALA A 63 -3.99 16.23 5.50
CA ALA A 63 -5.26 15.54 5.23
C ALA A 63 -6.48 16.34 5.74
N ARG A 64 -6.38 16.96 6.92
CA ARG A 64 -7.43 17.84 7.46
C ARG A 64 -7.63 19.10 6.60
N ARG A 65 -6.56 19.71 6.09
CA ARG A 65 -6.66 20.87 5.17
C ARG A 65 -7.25 20.46 3.82
N GLN A 66 -6.90 19.28 3.31
CA GLN A 66 -7.46 18.73 2.07
C GLN A 66 -8.97 18.44 2.20
N GLY A 67 -9.41 17.83 3.32
CA GLY A 67 -10.84 17.62 3.59
C GLY A 67 -11.64 18.92 3.74
N ALA A 68 -11.08 19.93 4.40
CA ALA A 68 -11.72 21.24 4.56
C ALA A 68 -11.83 22.01 3.22
N ALA A 69 -10.81 21.95 2.37
CA ALA A 69 -10.84 22.56 1.04
C ALA A 69 -11.90 21.95 0.10
N ASN A 70 -12.26 20.69 0.32
CA ASN A 70 -13.29 19.98 -0.43
C ASN A 70 -14.72 20.22 0.10
N GLY A 71 -14.93 21.19 1.00
CA GLY A 71 -16.27 21.63 1.44
C GLY A 71 -16.99 20.70 2.43
N ALA A 72 -16.31 19.73 3.03
CA ALA A 72 -16.91 18.86 4.04
C ALA A 72 -17.29 19.67 5.30
N PRO A 73 -18.54 19.59 5.82
CA PRO A 73 -18.94 20.33 7.01
C PRO A 73 -18.16 19.84 8.24
N VAL A 74 -17.85 20.77 9.16
CA VAL A 74 -16.91 20.56 10.28
C VAL A 74 -17.26 19.36 11.19
N ALA A 75 -18.55 19.01 11.29
CA ALA A 75 -19.03 17.84 12.03
C ALA A 75 -18.79 16.47 11.35
N ALA A 76 -18.40 16.47 10.06
CA ALA A 76 -18.25 15.28 9.21
C ALA A 76 -16.80 15.07 8.72
N ALA A 77 -15.81 15.59 9.43
CA ALA A 77 -14.37 15.56 9.09
C ALA A 77 -13.70 14.16 9.16
N ARG A 78 -14.43 13.08 8.79
CA ARG A 78 -13.94 11.71 8.65
C ARG A 78 -13.78 11.23 7.21
N LEU A 79 -14.30 11.97 6.23
CA LEU A 79 -14.03 11.68 4.82
C LEU A 79 -12.67 12.28 4.45
N ALA A 80 -11.64 11.44 4.51
CA ALA A 80 -10.52 11.56 3.59
C ALA A 80 -11.09 11.67 2.15
N PRO A 81 -10.45 12.43 1.24
CA PRO A 81 -10.90 12.51 -0.14
C PRO A 81 -11.11 11.11 -0.73
N GLU A 82 -12.26 10.90 -1.39
CA GLU A 82 -12.72 9.54 -1.72
C GLU A 82 -11.64 8.80 -2.50
N MET A 83 -11.10 7.76 -1.86
CA MET A 83 -10.08 6.91 -2.46
C MET A 83 -10.65 6.31 -3.74
N PRO A 84 -9.97 6.43 -4.90
CA PRO A 84 -10.43 5.82 -6.12
C PRO A 84 -10.54 4.31 -5.88
N ARG A 85 -11.73 3.74 -6.11
CA ARG A 85 -12.11 2.39 -5.67
C ARG A 85 -11.30 1.35 -6.46
N PRO A 86 -10.27 0.70 -5.87
CA PRO A 86 -9.45 -0.24 -6.63
C PRO A 86 -10.21 -1.55 -6.81
N SER A 87 -10.05 -2.20 -7.96
CA SER A 87 -10.79 -3.41 -8.30
C SER A 87 -10.14 -4.72 -7.80
N ASN A 88 -8.89 -4.66 -7.35
CA ASN A 88 -8.13 -5.82 -6.88
C ASN A 88 -8.27 -6.04 -5.35
N ARG A 89 -8.09 -7.30 -4.93
CA ARG A 89 -8.35 -7.74 -3.55
C ARG A 89 -7.36 -7.16 -2.54
N GLU A 90 -6.10 -7.02 -2.94
CA GLU A 90 -4.98 -6.59 -2.11
C GLU A 90 -5.18 -5.16 -1.59
N ALA A 91 -5.99 -4.34 -2.28
CA ALA A 91 -6.33 -2.99 -1.85
C ALA A 91 -6.96 -2.92 -0.44
N ALA A 92 -7.62 -4.00 0.00
CA ALA A 92 -8.14 -4.11 1.37
C ALA A 92 -7.04 -4.07 2.45
N GLU A 93 -5.80 -4.36 2.10
CA GLU A 93 -4.65 -4.37 3.03
C GLU A 93 -3.99 -3.00 3.20
N VAL A 94 -4.53 -1.93 2.59
CA VAL A 94 -3.95 -0.57 2.63
C VAL A 94 -3.77 -0.01 4.06
N ALA A 95 -4.54 -0.50 5.04
CA ALA A 95 -4.36 -0.17 6.45
C ALA A 95 -2.98 -0.61 7.01
N ASN A 96 -2.35 -1.61 6.40
CA ASN A 96 -1.03 -2.12 6.79
C ASN A 96 0.13 -1.28 6.24
N THR A 97 -0.12 -0.35 5.30
CA THR A 97 0.91 0.49 4.68
C THR A 97 1.36 1.59 5.63
N ARG A 98 2.64 1.56 6.01
CA ARG A 98 3.27 2.38 7.05
C ARG A 98 3.82 3.71 6.54
N LEU A 99 3.18 4.28 5.52
CA LEU A 99 3.43 5.61 4.95
C LEU A 99 2.11 6.20 4.41
N PRO A 100 2.00 7.52 4.22
CA PRO A 100 0.79 8.12 3.68
C PRO A 100 0.58 7.68 2.22
N VAL A 101 -0.55 7.05 1.95
CA VAL A 101 -0.93 6.61 0.60
C VAL A 101 -1.53 7.81 -0.12
N LEU A 102 -0.80 8.25 -1.15
CA LEU A 102 -1.18 9.38 -1.99
C LEU A 102 -1.85 8.88 -3.27
N VAL A 103 -3.01 9.46 -3.58
CA VAL A 103 -3.77 9.19 -4.80
C VAL A 103 -4.04 10.51 -5.54
N PRO A 104 -4.09 10.54 -6.88
CA PRO A 104 -4.47 11.75 -7.61
C PRO A 104 -5.92 12.14 -7.30
N ASN A 105 -6.22 13.43 -7.28
CA ASN A 105 -7.60 13.87 -7.36
C ASN A 105 -8.15 13.49 -8.74
N MET A 106 -9.09 12.54 -8.79
CA MET A 106 -9.64 11.98 -10.03
C MET A 106 -10.31 13.02 -10.94
N ALA A 107 -10.73 14.17 -10.41
CA ALA A 107 -11.23 15.28 -11.23
C ALA A 107 -10.17 15.80 -12.23
N VAL A 108 -8.88 15.67 -11.91
CA VAL A 108 -7.77 16.03 -12.82
C VAL A 108 -7.71 15.12 -14.05
N LEU A 109 -8.19 13.88 -13.94
CA LEU A 109 -8.18 12.92 -15.05
C LEU A 109 -9.36 13.14 -16.00
N SER A 110 -10.54 13.50 -15.47
CA SER A 110 -11.75 13.81 -16.26
C SER A 110 -12.10 12.78 -17.35
N ALA A 111 -11.73 11.51 -17.12
CA ALA A 111 -11.92 10.40 -18.06
C ALA A 111 -13.36 9.87 -18.03
N SER A 112 -13.86 9.47 -19.20
CA SER A 112 -15.19 8.89 -19.38
C SER A 112 -15.13 7.83 -20.49
N PRO A 113 -15.14 6.53 -20.17
CA PRO A 113 -15.53 5.94 -18.88
C PRO A 113 -14.52 6.17 -17.74
N PRO A 114 -14.92 5.93 -16.47
CA PRO A 114 -13.98 5.95 -15.35
C PRO A 114 -12.82 4.98 -15.59
N PRO A 115 -11.56 5.36 -15.27
CA PRO A 115 -10.40 4.52 -15.51
C PRO A 115 -10.41 3.31 -14.57
N ALA A 116 -9.76 2.23 -15.01
CA ALA A 116 -9.45 1.10 -14.14
C ALA A 116 -8.43 1.52 -13.08
N VAL A 117 -8.60 1.07 -11.84
CA VAL A 117 -7.72 1.41 -10.72
C VAL A 117 -7.32 0.15 -9.97
N LEU A 118 -6.03 0.00 -9.72
CA LEU A 118 -5.43 -1.09 -8.97
C LEU A 118 -4.53 -0.50 -7.87
N LEU A 119 -4.52 -1.12 -6.69
CA LEU A 119 -3.65 -0.73 -5.58
C LEU A 119 -2.96 -1.98 -4.99
N PHE A 120 -1.64 -1.93 -4.93
CA PHE A 120 -0.79 -2.97 -4.37
C PHE A 120 -0.10 -2.42 -3.11
N PRO A 121 -0.79 -2.41 -1.95
CA PRO A 121 -0.21 -1.92 -0.69
C PRO A 121 0.76 -2.95 -0.11
N ARG A 122 1.86 -2.47 0.47
CA ARG A 122 2.81 -3.25 1.28
C ARG A 122 3.17 -2.45 2.55
N PRO A 123 3.87 -3.04 3.54
CA PRO A 123 4.19 -2.32 4.78
C PRO A 123 5.05 -1.07 4.57
N ASP A 124 6.09 -1.12 3.74
CA ASP A 124 7.02 0.00 3.56
C ASP A 124 6.93 0.70 2.18
N PHE A 125 6.05 0.23 1.30
CA PHE A 125 5.78 0.86 0.00
C PHE A 125 4.38 0.55 -0.50
N TYR A 126 3.93 1.23 -1.56
CA TYR A 126 2.75 0.86 -2.34
C TYR A 126 2.91 1.27 -3.80
N THR A 127 2.14 0.62 -4.67
CA THR A 127 1.92 1.04 -6.06
C THR A 127 0.43 1.23 -6.30
N LEU A 128 0.03 2.38 -6.81
CA LEU A 128 -1.30 2.65 -7.37
C LEU A 128 -1.15 2.72 -8.89
N SER A 129 -1.91 1.92 -9.63
CA SER A 129 -1.99 2.01 -11.09
C SER A 129 -3.39 2.47 -11.50
N ILE A 130 -3.45 3.44 -12.41
CA ILE A 130 -4.68 3.96 -13.01
C ILE A 130 -4.52 3.88 -14.52
N SER A 131 -5.43 3.19 -15.23
CA SER A 131 -5.35 3.05 -16.68
C SER A 131 -6.70 3.32 -17.38
N GLY A 132 -6.63 3.99 -18.52
CA GLY A 132 -7.81 4.41 -19.28
C GLY A 132 -7.45 5.43 -20.36
N ASP A 133 -8.26 5.52 -21.41
CA ASP A 133 -8.13 6.48 -22.51
C ASP A 133 -6.70 6.56 -23.11
N GLY A 134 -6.01 5.43 -23.25
CA GLY A 134 -4.65 5.31 -23.78
C GLY A 134 -3.55 5.89 -22.87
N LEU A 135 -3.83 6.01 -21.58
CA LEU A 135 -2.87 6.37 -20.53
C LEU A 135 -2.68 5.24 -19.52
N VAL A 136 -1.48 5.17 -18.98
CA VAL A 136 -1.19 4.52 -17.69
C VAL A 136 -0.57 5.56 -16.77
N ILE A 137 -1.09 5.66 -15.56
CA ILE A 137 -0.55 6.50 -14.48
C ILE A 137 -0.19 5.59 -13.32
N GLU A 138 1.07 5.58 -12.93
CA GLU A 138 1.53 4.92 -11.73
C GLU A 138 1.86 5.95 -10.65
N VAL A 139 1.39 5.73 -9.42
CA VAL A 139 1.88 6.44 -8.23
C VAL A 139 2.55 5.42 -7.32
N PHE A 140 3.87 5.50 -7.25
CA PHE A 140 4.68 4.72 -6.32
C PHE A 140 5.03 5.57 -5.10
N GLY A 141 5.00 4.95 -3.91
CA GLY A 141 5.47 5.58 -2.69
C GLY A 141 6.25 4.58 -1.84
N THR A 142 7.40 4.99 -1.29
CA THR A 142 8.24 4.14 -0.43
C THR A 142 8.82 4.92 0.74
N ARG A 143 8.93 4.27 1.90
CA ARG A 143 9.72 4.75 3.05
C ARG A 143 11.10 4.11 3.13
N LEU A 144 11.49 3.27 2.17
CA LEU A 144 12.82 2.65 2.15
C LEU A 144 13.84 3.57 1.46
N ALA A 145 14.93 3.86 2.16
CA ALA A 145 16.10 4.55 1.61
C ALA A 145 17.24 3.56 1.37
N HIS A 146 17.75 3.52 0.14
CA HIS A 146 18.87 2.65 -0.27
C HIS A 146 20.25 3.34 -0.24
N ALA A 147 20.29 4.66 -0.01
CA ALA A 147 21.52 5.44 0.02
C ALA A 147 21.61 6.29 1.29
N VAL A 148 22.76 6.22 1.96
CA VAL A 148 23.14 7.23 2.97
C VAL A 148 23.76 8.40 2.21
N ALA A 149 23.21 9.61 2.40
CA ALA A 149 23.78 10.81 1.80
C ALA A 149 25.24 11.00 2.26
N PRO A 150 26.20 11.24 1.36
CA PRO A 150 27.62 11.32 1.70
C PRO A 150 27.95 12.52 2.60
N ASP A 151 27.11 13.55 2.58
CA ASP A 151 27.29 14.79 3.33
C ASP A 151 25.95 15.44 3.71
N ALA A 152 26.00 16.45 4.59
CA ALA A 152 24.83 17.14 5.13
C ALA A 152 24.10 18.05 4.13
N VAL A 153 24.77 18.54 3.07
CA VAL A 153 24.17 19.34 1.99
C VAL A 153 23.38 18.43 1.06
N THR A 154 23.97 17.32 0.62
CA THR A 154 23.25 16.27 -0.14
C THR A 154 22.07 15.73 0.66
N ALA A 155 22.25 15.47 1.97
CA ALA A 155 21.16 15.08 2.85
C ALA A 155 20.03 16.14 2.93
N ARG A 156 20.37 17.44 2.90
CA ARG A 156 19.39 18.53 2.91
C ARG A 156 18.66 18.65 1.56
N GLN A 157 19.36 18.48 0.44
CA GLN A 157 18.77 18.48 -0.90
C GLN A 157 17.80 17.30 -1.09
N LEU A 158 18.19 16.09 -0.67
CA LEU A 158 17.30 14.92 -0.67
C LEU A 158 16.09 15.10 0.26
N ARG A 159 16.25 15.82 1.38
CA ARG A 159 15.14 16.19 2.28
C ARG A 159 14.38 17.45 1.87
N ALA A 160 14.65 18.02 0.70
CA ALA A 160 13.89 19.18 0.23
C ALA A 160 12.41 18.82 0.12
N THR A 161 11.55 19.70 0.63
CA THR A 161 10.09 19.56 0.56
C THR A 161 9.51 20.87 0.06
N GLY A 162 8.58 20.80 -0.89
CA GLY A 162 7.95 21.98 -1.49
C GLY A 162 7.84 21.90 -3.01
N PRO A 163 7.36 22.97 -3.66
CA PRO A 163 7.18 23.01 -5.11
C PRO A 163 8.46 22.77 -5.91
N ASP A 164 9.60 23.18 -5.36
CA ASP A 164 10.93 23.09 -5.97
C ASP A 164 11.62 21.72 -5.74
N ALA A 165 11.02 20.87 -4.90
CA ALA A 165 11.48 19.50 -4.68
C ALA A 165 10.85 18.50 -5.68
N LEU A 166 10.03 18.99 -6.63
CA LEU A 166 9.41 18.18 -7.68
C LEU A 166 10.33 18.12 -8.92
N ARG A 167 11.13 17.07 -8.99
CA ARG A 167 11.95 16.76 -10.17
C ARG A 167 11.07 16.09 -11.22
N VAL A 168 11.17 16.53 -12.47
CA VAL A 168 10.51 15.86 -13.60
C VAL A 168 11.55 15.51 -14.65
N SER A 169 11.40 14.35 -15.28
CA SER A 169 12.19 13.92 -16.44
C SER A 169 11.31 13.16 -17.42
N ALA A 170 11.59 13.32 -18.71
CA ALA A 170 11.00 12.50 -19.76
C ALA A 170 11.50 11.05 -19.70
N THR A 171 10.67 10.12 -20.15
CA THR A 171 11.00 8.70 -20.37
C THR A 171 10.75 8.35 -21.84
N GLU A 172 11.01 7.10 -22.24
CA GLU A 172 10.70 6.63 -23.60
C GLU A 172 9.18 6.61 -23.89
N TYR A 173 8.36 6.49 -22.84
CA TYR A 173 6.90 6.30 -22.92
C TYR A 173 6.08 7.46 -22.36
N GLY A 174 6.73 8.51 -21.83
CA GLY A 174 6.06 9.70 -21.31
C GLY A 174 6.93 10.50 -20.34
N GLN A 175 6.46 10.68 -19.10
CA GLN A 175 7.08 11.55 -18.10
C GLN A 175 7.06 10.92 -16.71
N VAL A 176 8.08 11.19 -15.89
CA VAL A 176 8.12 10.78 -14.48
C VAL A 176 8.41 11.98 -13.58
N ALA A 177 7.66 12.10 -12.48
CA ALA A 177 7.78 13.18 -11.50
C ALA A 177 8.08 12.64 -10.08
N ASP A 178 9.29 12.89 -9.60
CA ASP A 178 9.76 12.44 -8.28
C ASP A 178 9.78 13.58 -7.26
N PHE A 179 9.43 13.26 -6.02
CA PHE A 179 9.49 14.20 -4.89
C PHE A 179 9.52 13.46 -3.54
N ASN A 180 9.97 14.16 -2.49
CA ASN A 180 9.90 13.67 -1.12
C ASN A 180 8.82 14.40 -0.32
N ARG A 181 8.03 13.68 0.47
CA ARG A 181 7.00 14.25 1.35
C ARG A 181 6.83 13.38 2.60
N TYR A 182 6.61 14.00 3.76
CA TYR A 182 6.40 13.30 5.04
C TYR A 182 7.50 12.31 5.46
N GLY A 183 8.71 12.36 4.89
CA GLY A 183 9.77 11.36 5.14
C GLY A 183 9.72 10.10 4.25
N ALA A 184 8.81 10.06 3.27
CA ALA A 184 8.77 9.07 2.20
C ALA A 184 9.16 9.70 0.85
N ALA A 185 9.67 8.85 -0.05
CA ALA A 185 9.88 9.17 -1.45
C ALA A 185 8.66 8.74 -2.27
N TYR A 186 8.30 9.53 -3.27
CA TYR A 186 7.18 9.29 -4.16
C TYR A 186 7.59 9.54 -5.61
N SER A 187 6.99 8.78 -6.52
CA SER A 187 7.10 8.96 -7.96
C SER A 187 5.70 8.91 -8.59
N VAL A 188 5.47 9.77 -9.58
CA VAL A 188 4.30 9.72 -10.46
C VAL A 188 4.79 9.51 -11.88
N THR A 189 4.56 8.32 -12.41
CA THR A 189 4.85 7.97 -13.80
C THR A 189 3.58 8.19 -14.62
N LEU A 190 3.73 8.81 -15.79
CA LEU A 190 2.70 9.01 -16.80
C LEU A 190 3.21 8.42 -18.11
N GLU A 191 2.49 7.44 -18.64
CA GLU A 191 2.78 6.80 -19.92
C GLU A 191 1.58 6.94 -20.85
N CYS A 192 1.85 7.11 -22.15
CA CYS A 192 0.85 7.19 -23.21
C CYS A 192 1.08 6.07 -24.23
N ASP A 193 0.01 5.51 -24.81
CA ASP A 193 0.10 4.50 -25.89
C ASP A 193 0.90 5.00 -27.11
N ASN A 194 0.86 6.31 -27.38
CA ASN A 194 1.67 6.96 -28.42
C ASN A 194 2.26 8.28 -27.90
N PRO A 195 3.40 8.25 -27.19
CA PRO A 195 3.95 9.41 -26.49
C PRO A 195 4.44 10.52 -27.42
N GLN A 196 4.68 10.22 -28.70
CA GLN A 196 5.18 11.18 -29.68
C GLN A 196 4.05 12.03 -30.30
N SER A 197 2.82 11.53 -30.33
CA SER A 197 1.65 12.27 -30.86
C SER A 197 0.64 12.68 -29.80
N ASP A 198 0.68 12.08 -28.60
CA ASP A 198 -0.26 12.40 -27.54
C ASP A 198 0.16 13.70 -26.80
N PRO A 199 -0.62 14.79 -26.88
CA PRO A 199 -0.28 16.04 -26.21
C PRO A 199 -0.23 15.92 -24.68
N ARG A 200 -0.76 14.83 -24.11
CA ARG A 200 -0.73 14.56 -22.66
C ARG A 200 0.67 14.12 -22.17
N CYS A 201 1.51 13.56 -23.05
CA CYS A 201 2.89 13.16 -22.76
C CYS A 201 3.96 14.07 -23.41
N ALA A 202 3.55 14.96 -24.33
CA ALA A 202 4.45 15.84 -25.06
C ALA A 202 5.19 16.89 -24.20
N ASP A 203 4.64 17.25 -23.03
CA ASP A 203 5.27 18.14 -22.06
C ASP A 203 5.08 17.65 -20.61
N ASP A 204 5.64 18.39 -19.64
CA ASP A 204 5.57 18.03 -18.22
C ASP A 204 4.32 18.53 -17.48
N VAL A 205 3.40 19.24 -18.16
CA VAL A 205 2.27 19.94 -17.52
C VAL A 205 1.32 18.95 -16.86
N LEU A 206 1.02 17.82 -17.51
CA LEU A 206 0.10 16.83 -16.95
C LEU A 206 0.73 16.12 -15.74
N VAL A 207 1.96 15.59 -15.85
CA VAL A 207 2.60 14.88 -14.73
C VAL A 207 2.83 15.80 -13.52
N ARG A 208 3.17 17.08 -13.74
CA ARG A 208 3.23 18.08 -12.66
C ARG A 208 1.86 18.35 -12.05
N ARG A 209 0.79 18.39 -12.85
CA ARG A 209 -0.58 18.58 -12.35
C ARG A 209 -1.04 17.38 -11.52
N LEU A 210 -0.70 16.15 -11.93
CA LEU A 210 -0.96 14.92 -11.18
C LEU A 210 -0.22 14.91 -9.84
N ALA A 211 1.09 15.14 -9.84
CA ALA A 211 1.89 15.18 -8.61
C ALA A 211 1.40 16.26 -7.62
N ARG A 212 0.95 17.42 -8.12
CA ARG A 212 0.36 18.50 -7.30
C ARG A 212 -1.07 18.21 -6.84
N SER A 213 -1.83 17.35 -7.53
CA SER A 213 -3.21 16.98 -7.15
C SER A 213 -3.29 15.83 -6.16
N LEU A 214 -2.15 15.25 -5.78
CA LEU A 214 -2.06 14.13 -4.83
C LEU A 214 -2.63 14.48 -3.45
N VAL A 215 -3.57 13.66 -3.01
CA VAL A 215 -4.25 13.74 -1.72
C VAL A 215 -3.99 12.50 -0.88
N ILE A 216 -3.98 12.66 0.45
CA ILE A 216 -3.85 11.51 1.36
C ILE A 216 -5.19 10.78 1.43
N ALA A 217 -5.20 9.52 0.98
CA ALA A 217 -6.38 8.65 1.04
C ALA A 217 -6.30 7.61 2.16
N ALA A 218 -5.10 7.09 2.47
CA ALA A 218 -4.91 5.99 3.42
C ALA A 218 -3.49 5.95 4.02
N GLY A 219 -3.16 4.85 4.70
CA GLY A 219 -1.92 4.62 5.43
C GLY A 219 -2.08 4.74 6.95
N SER A 220 -1.24 4.06 7.71
CA SER A 220 -1.26 4.08 9.18
C SER A 220 0.17 4.15 9.78
N PRO A 221 0.38 4.64 11.00
CA PRO A 221 1.71 4.65 11.62
C PRO A 221 2.28 3.25 11.90
N GLY A 222 1.45 2.20 11.85
CA GLY A 222 1.75 0.90 12.45
C GLY A 222 1.62 0.95 13.99
N GLU A 223 1.81 -0.20 14.63
CA GLU A 223 1.88 -0.26 16.10
C GLU A 223 3.22 0.29 16.59
N GLY A 224 3.19 1.32 17.44
CA GLY A 224 4.38 1.92 18.05
C GLY A 224 4.99 3.16 17.36
N GLY A 225 4.24 3.83 16.48
CA GLY A 225 4.61 5.11 15.84
C GLY A 225 3.81 6.32 16.32
#